data_AF-A0A2G9MMS3-F1
#
_entry.id   AF-A0A2G9MMS3-F1
#
_cell.length_a   1.000
_cell.length_b   1.000
_cell.length_c   1.000
_cell.angle_alpha   90.00
_cell.angle_beta   90.00
_cell.angle_gamma   90.00
#
_symmetry.space_group_name_H-M   'P 1'
#
loop_
_entity.id
_entity.type
_entity.pdbx_description
1 polymer ?
#
loop_
_entity_poly.entity_id
_entity_poly.type
_entity_poly.pdbx_seq_one_letter_code
_entity_poly.pdbx_strand_id
1 'polypeptide(L)'
;FYTCASEEDVGRTRQRNKVMIEVHGGGILTPERIETADRRGLTRQYAAQYLAESEVETLLNGKLADGTEIPVYSFADFIRGIAGLPRRYAVVMDYDTARNADSGHLPVESLRDNALVIVRAGGVAEANHFVDKIAQQYTKYGNWHTFNDINAGKTHGGLLFLGYNHYSGLNGYDYLGNRGCLLVGVAPKEHVERRADAKKALESIV
;
A
#
# COMPACT_ATOMS: atom_id res chain seq x y z
N PHE A 1 0.26 14.48 6.49
CA PHE A 1 0.59 13.21 5.80
C PHE A 1 -0.73 12.57 5.43
N TYR A 2 -0.74 11.67 4.45
CA TYR A 2 -1.93 10.96 4.02
C TYR A 2 -1.74 9.46 4.29
N THR A 3 -2.78 8.78 4.72
CA THR A 3 -2.82 7.32 4.75
C THR A 3 -3.62 6.82 3.56
N CYS A 4 -3.21 5.70 2.97
CA CYS A 4 -3.95 5.05 1.90
C CYS A 4 -4.49 3.70 2.36
N ALA A 5 -5.45 3.16 1.61
CA ALA A 5 -5.91 1.79 1.81
C ALA A 5 -4.94 0.76 1.20
N SER A 6 -3.68 1.14 0.94
CA SER A 6 -2.66 0.19 0.53
C SER A 6 -1.93 -0.34 1.77
N GLU A 7 -1.57 -1.62 1.72
CA GLU A 7 -0.86 -2.32 2.79
C GLU A 7 0.32 -3.12 2.24
N GLU A 8 1.38 -3.20 3.03
CA GLU A 8 2.53 -4.08 2.80
C GLU A 8 2.44 -5.24 3.80
N ASP A 9 2.27 -6.45 3.27
CA ASP A 9 2.22 -7.69 4.04
C ASP A 9 3.46 -8.52 3.83
N VAL A 10 3.98 -9.10 4.91
CA VAL A 10 5.08 -10.06 4.86
C VAL A 10 4.55 -11.43 5.24
N GLY A 11 4.91 -12.44 4.46
CA GLY A 11 4.56 -13.81 4.80
C GLY A 11 5.26 -14.84 3.93
N ARG A 12 4.60 -15.99 3.73
CA ARG A 12 5.18 -17.13 3.01
C ARG A 12 4.20 -17.73 2.02
N THR A 13 4.73 -18.19 0.90
CA THR A 13 3.98 -19.06 -0.02
C THR A 13 3.80 -20.46 0.58
N ARG A 14 2.96 -21.30 -0.04
CA ARG A 14 2.81 -22.71 0.32
C ARG A 14 4.13 -23.48 0.24
N GLN A 15 5.03 -23.08 -0.66
CA GLN A 15 6.39 -23.63 -0.81
C GLN A 15 7.37 -23.06 0.23
N ARG A 16 6.89 -22.28 1.20
CA ARG A 16 7.66 -21.65 2.29
C ARG A 16 8.62 -20.54 1.85
N ASN A 17 8.53 -20.07 0.60
CA ASN A 17 9.28 -18.90 0.14
C ASN A 17 8.77 -17.65 0.83
N LYS A 18 9.67 -16.77 1.30
CA LYS A 18 9.29 -15.51 1.93
C LYS A 18 8.90 -14.50 0.86
N VAL A 19 7.80 -13.81 1.07
CA VAL A 19 7.27 -12.83 0.12
C VAL A 19 6.86 -11.56 0.84
N MET A 20 6.94 -10.45 0.12
CA MET A 20 6.21 -9.23 0.41
C MET A 20 5.03 -9.14 -0.57
N ILE A 21 3.87 -8.74 -0.06
CA ILE A 21 2.64 -8.55 -0.83
C ILE A 21 2.22 -7.10 -0.62
N GLU A 22 2.22 -6.31 -1.68
CA GLU A 22 1.58 -5.00 -1.68
C GLU A 22 0.13 -5.21 -2.11
N VAL A 23 -0.83 -4.76 -1.31
CA VAL A 23 -2.24 -4.73 -1.70
C VAL A 23 -2.66 -3.29 -1.88
N HIS A 24 -3.23 -2.95 -3.02
CA HIS A 24 -3.85 -1.64 -3.24
C HIS A 24 -5.37 -1.73 -3.06
N GLY A 25 -5.95 -0.73 -2.39
CA GLY A 25 -7.40 -0.56 -2.28
C GLY A 25 -8.09 -1.41 -1.20
N GLY A 26 -7.31 -1.93 -0.25
CA GLY A 26 -7.75 -2.62 0.97
C GLY A 26 -7.58 -4.14 0.88
N GLY A 27 -6.93 -4.73 1.89
CA GLY A 27 -6.73 -6.16 2.01
C GLY A 27 -7.11 -6.72 3.39
N ILE A 28 -6.16 -7.33 4.09
CA ILE A 28 -6.31 -7.95 5.41
C ILE A 28 -6.57 -6.89 6.49
N LEU A 29 -5.93 -5.72 6.43
CA LEU A 29 -6.00 -4.67 7.46
C LEU A 29 -7.30 -3.82 7.38
N THR A 30 -8.43 -4.49 7.54
CA THR A 30 -9.72 -3.83 7.80
C THR A 30 -9.68 -3.07 9.14
N PRO A 31 -10.55 -2.06 9.35
CA PRO A 31 -10.62 -1.35 10.64
C PRO A 31 -10.74 -2.29 11.84
N GLU A 32 -11.60 -3.31 11.76
CA GLU A 32 -11.81 -4.31 12.80
C GLU A 32 -10.56 -5.17 13.03
N ARG A 33 -9.81 -5.46 11.95
CA ARG A 33 -8.56 -6.21 12.03
C ARG A 33 -7.45 -5.39 12.70
N ILE A 34 -7.37 -4.09 12.40
CA ILE A 34 -6.44 -3.14 13.00
C ILE A 34 -6.73 -3.02 14.51
N GLU A 35 -7.98 -2.79 14.90
CA GLU A 35 -8.37 -2.73 16.32
C GLU A 35 -8.04 -4.02 17.07
N THR A 36 -8.26 -5.17 16.42
CA THR A 36 -7.93 -6.47 17.01
C THR A 36 -6.42 -6.65 17.19
N ALA A 37 -5.61 -6.19 16.23
CA ALA A 37 -4.16 -6.22 16.35
C ALA A 37 -3.66 -5.29 17.46
N ASP A 38 -4.21 -4.08 17.56
CA ASP A 38 -3.86 -3.11 18.60
C ASP A 38 -4.15 -3.66 20.00
N ARG A 39 -5.36 -4.20 20.23
CA ARG A 39 -5.73 -4.83 21.52
C ARG A 39 -4.84 -6.01 21.91
N ARG A 40 -4.31 -6.75 20.93
CA ARG A 40 -3.47 -7.93 21.17
C ARG A 40 -1.98 -7.58 21.30
N GLY A 41 -1.60 -6.35 20.98
CA GLY A 41 -0.23 -5.90 20.90
C GLY A 41 0.34 -6.03 19.48
N LEU A 42 0.92 -4.93 19.02
CA LEU A 42 1.60 -4.85 17.73
C LEU A 42 3.03 -5.42 17.82
N THR A 43 3.69 -5.63 16.67
CA THR A 43 5.13 -5.93 16.65
C THR A 43 5.94 -4.77 17.22
N ARG A 44 7.25 -4.97 17.44
CA ARG A 44 8.17 -3.87 17.83
C ARG A 44 8.18 -2.74 16.80
N GLN A 45 7.86 -3.04 15.55
CA GLN A 45 7.73 -2.09 14.44
C GLN A 45 6.30 -1.61 14.25
N TYR A 46 5.42 -1.83 15.23
CA TYR A 46 4.00 -1.45 15.21
C TYR A 46 3.22 -1.98 14.00
N ALA A 47 3.63 -3.13 13.47
CA ALA A 47 2.88 -3.86 12.45
C ALA A 47 1.83 -4.77 13.11
N ALA A 48 0.72 -5.01 12.42
CA ALA A 48 -0.30 -5.94 12.86
C ALA A 48 0.20 -7.36 12.69
N GLN A 49 0.26 -8.15 13.77
CA GLN A 49 0.56 -9.57 13.66
C GLN A 49 -0.65 -10.34 13.12
N TYR A 50 -0.39 -11.22 12.17
CA TYR A 50 -1.42 -12.08 11.59
C TYR A 50 -1.73 -13.26 12.51
N LEU A 51 -3.01 -13.58 12.65
CA LEU A 51 -3.53 -14.60 13.55
C LEU A 51 -3.15 -16.00 13.08
N ALA A 52 -3.02 -16.17 11.76
CA ALA A 52 -2.64 -17.42 11.12
C ALA A 52 -1.90 -17.17 9.81
N GLU A 53 -1.00 -18.10 9.45
CA GLU A 53 -0.34 -18.10 8.13
C GLU A 53 -1.37 -18.17 6.98
N SER A 54 -2.56 -18.75 7.25
CA SER A 54 -3.64 -18.87 6.27
C SER A 54 -4.24 -17.54 5.83
N GLU A 55 -4.11 -16.45 6.61
CA GLU A 55 -4.53 -15.11 6.16
C GLU A 55 -3.72 -14.68 4.93
N VAL A 56 -2.40 -14.89 4.97
CA VAL A 56 -1.50 -14.60 3.84
C VAL A 56 -1.74 -15.57 2.69
N GLU A 57 -1.94 -16.86 2.96
CA GLU A 57 -2.25 -17.81 1.89
C GLU A 57 -3.55 -17.48 1.17
N THR A 58 -4.57 -17.01 1.89
CA THR A 58 -5.85 -16.60 1.31
C THR A 58 -5.67 -15.38 0.41
N LEU A 59 -4.91 -14.39 0.87
CA LEU A 59 -4.55 -13.21 0.08
C LEU A 59 -3.72 -13.56 -1.16
N LEU A 60 -2.75 -14.48 -1.06
CA LEU A 60 -1.96 -14.96 -2.20
C LEU A 60 -2.81 -15.65 -3.27
N ASN A 61 -3.96 -16.20 -2.88
CA ASN A 61 -4.95 -16.76 -3.82
C ASN A 61 -5.94 -15.71 -4.32
N GLY A 62 -5.71 -14.43 -4.03
CA GLY A 62 -6.54 -13.31 -4.44
C GLY A 62 -7.85 -13.20 -3.69
N LYS A 63 -7.96 -13.76 -2.49
CA LYS A 63 -9.20 -13.73 -1.70
C LYS A 63 -9.06 -12.83 -0.48
N LEU A 64 -10.05 -11.97 -0.27
CA LEU A 64 -10.15 -11.12 0.91
C LEU A 64 -11.08 -11.74 1.97
N ALA A 65 -11.03 -11.21 3.19
CA ALA A 65 -11.82 -11.73 4.32
C ALA A 65 -13.34 -11.61 4.10
N ASP A 66 -13.79 -10.66 3.28
CA ASP A 66 -15.19 -10.47 2.91
C ASP A 66 -15.64 -11.38 1.75
N GLY A 67 -14.75 -12.24 1.25
CA GLY A 67 -14.99 -13.12 0.10
C GLY A 67 -14.77 -12.46 -1.26
N THR A 68 -14.42 -11.17 -1.31
CA THR A 68 -14.05 -10.49 -2.55
C THR A 68 -12.82 -11.13 -3.17
N GLU A 69 -12.83 -11.30 -4.49
CA GLU A 69 -11.67 -11.74 -5.26
C GLU A 69 -10.97 -10.54 -5.90
N ILE A 70 -9.64 -10.48 -5.76
CA ILE A 70 -8.76 -9.48 -6.37
C ILE A 70 -7.70 -10.17 -7.22
N PRO A 71 -7.25 -9.56 -8.33
CA PRO A 71 -6.14 -10.11 -9.10
C PRO A 71 -4.83 -9.96 -8.31
N VAL A 72 -3.99 -10.98 -8.43
CA VAL A 72 -2.67 -11.06 -7.81
C VAL A 72 -1.64 -11.18 -8.92
N TYR A 73 -0.71 -10.23 -8.97
CA TYR A 73 0.33 -10.18 -10.00
C TYR A 73 1.68 -10.52 -9.41
N SER A 74 2.51 -11.22 -10.18
CA SER A 74 3.93 -11.33 -9.83
C SER A 74 4.62 -9.98 -10.07
N PHE A 75 5.61 -9.64 -9.26
CA PHE A 75 6.41 -8.44 -9.48
C PHE A 75 7.05 -8.42 -10.87
N ALA A 76 7.51 -9.58 -11.37
CA ALA A 76 8.11 -9.70 -12.69
C ALA A 76 7.14 -9.34 -13.84
N ASP A 77 5.86 -9.69 -13.71
CA ASP A 77 4.85 -9.28 -14.69
C ASP A 77 4.42 -7.83 -14.49
N PHE A 78 4.35 -7.38 -13.23
CA PHE A 78 3.98 -6.02 -12.87
C PHE A 78 4.94 -4.97 -13.47
N ILE A 79 6.25 -5.20 -13.38
CA ILE A 79 7.25 -4.27 -13.94
C ILE A 79 7.29 -4.25 -15.47
N ARG A 80 6.73 -5.26 -16.15
CA ARG A 80 6.55 -5.25 -17.61
C ARG A 80 5.37 -4.38 -18.05
N GLY A 81 4.55 -3.94 -17.10
CA GLY A 81 3.36 -3.14 -17.33
C GLY A 81 2.11 -3.99 -17.50
N ILE A 82 1.06 -3.64 -16.75
CA ILE A 82 -0.25 -4.28 -16.82
C ILE A 82 -1.25 -3.20 -17.23
N ALA A 83 -1.91 -3.39 -18.37
CA ALA A 83 -2.92 -2.47 -18.85
C ALA A 83 -4.20 -2.59 -18.02
N GLY A 84 -4.76 -1.44 -17.61
CA GLY A 84 -6.08 -1.40 -16.98
C GLY A 84 -6.12 -2.04 -15.60
N LEU A 85 -5.12 -1.79 -14.74
CA LEU A 85 -5.14 -2.23 -13.35
C LEU A 85 -6.46 -1.83 -12.67
N PRO A 86 -7.16 -2.76 -12.02
CA PRO A 86 -8.37 -2.43 -11.28
C PRO A 86 -8.04 -1.59 -10.05
N ARG A 87 -9.08 -1.06 -9.38
CA ARG A 87 -8.89 -0.29 -8.14
C ARG A 87 -8.32 -1.11 -6.98
N ARG A 88 -8.56 -2.43 -6.97
CA ARG A 88 -8.06 -3.34 -5.96
C ARG A 88 -7.30 -4.48 -6.61
N TYR A 89 -6.06 -4.67 -6.21
CA TYR A 89 -5.18 -5.72 -6.70
C TYR A 89 -4.02 -5.92 -5.71
N ALA A 90 -3.31 -7.03 -5.86
CA ALA A 90 -2.10 -7.28 -5.11
C ALA A 90 -0.89 -7.52 -6.04
N VAL A 91 0.30 -7.16 -5.58
CA VAL A 91 1.58 -7.45 -6.22
C VAL A 91 2.43 -8.26 -5.26
N VAL A 92 2.89 -9.43 -5.70
CA VAL A 92 3.73 -10.33 -4.91
C VAL A 92 5.16 -10.24 -5.40
N MET A 93 6.07 -9.90 -4.47
CA MET A 93 7.50 -9.90 -4.72
C MET A 93 8.26 -10.80 -3.74
N ASP A 94 9.44 -11.23 -4.16
CA ASP A 94 10.36 -11.91 -3.26
C ASP A 94 10.77 -10.99 -2.11
N TYR A 95 10.80 -11.53 -0.89
CA TYR A 95 11.09 -10.73 0.30
C TYR A 95 12.50 -10.11 0.27
N ASP A 96 13.49 -10.82 -0.26
CA ASP A 96 14.85 -10.28 -0.31
C ASP A 96 14.95 -9.16 -1.36
N THR A 97 14.13 -9.20 -2.42
CA THR A 97 13.97 -8.06 -3.33
C THR A 97 13.41 -6.83 -2.61
N ALA A 98 12.34 -7.00 -1.82
CA ALA A 98 11.76 -5.91 -1.03
C ALA A 98 12.75 -5.37 0.01
N ARG A 99 13.43 -6.26 0.72
CA ARG A 99 14.36 -5.93 1.81
C ARG A 99 15.61 -5.20 1.33
N ASN A 100 16.12 -5.56 0.15
CA ASN A 100 17.33 -4.98 -0.41
C ASN A 100 17.06 -3.72 -1.24
N ALA A 101 15.80 -3.32 -1.42
CA ALA A 101 15.48 -2.02 -1.99
C ALA A 101 16.02 -0.90 -1.08
N ASP A 102 16.53 0.17 -1.68
CA ASP A 102 17.08 1.28 -0.90
C ASP A 102 16.00 1.93 -0.02
N SER A 103 16.36 2.18 1.24
CA SER A 103 15.52 2.81 2.26
C SER A 103 16.22 4.04 2.83
N GLY A 104 15.54 5.17 2.86
CA GLY A 104 16.04 6.40 3.47
C GLY A 104 15.65 7.66 2.72
N HIS A 105 16.43 8.71 2.94
CA HIS A 105 16.32 9.97 2.20
C HIS A 105 17.27 9.95 0.99
N LEU A 106 16.75 9.44 -0.13
CA LEU A 106 17.52 9.03 -1.30
C LEU A 106 17.54 10.11 -2.39
N PRO A 107 18.55 10.12 -3.28
CA PRO A 107 18.51 10.91 -4.51
C PRO A 107 17.22 10.66 -5.31
N VAL A 108 16.56 11.71 -5.80
CA VAL A 108 15.27 11.55 -6.50
C VAL A 108 15.39 10.62 -7.71
N GLU A 109 16.46 10.74 -8.50
CA GLU A 109 16.64 9.90 -9.69
C GLU A 109 16.81 8.41 -9.36
N SER A 110 17.36 8.05 -8.19
CA SER A 110 17.51 6.63 -7.82
C SER A 110 16.18 5.96 -7.46
N LEU A 111 15.10 6.74 -7.31
CA LEU A 111 13.77 6.22 -6.99
C LEU A 111 13.07 5.57 -8.19
N ARG A 112 13.50 5.86 -9.42
CA ARG A 112 12.89 5.31 -10.64
C ARG A 112 13.00 3.79 -10.72
N ASP A 113 14.15 3.28 -10.27
CA ASP A 113 14.48 1.85 -10.31
C ASP A 113 14.24 1.15 -8.97
N ASN A 114 13.75 1.87 -7.97
CA ASN A 114 13.50 1.31 -6.65
C ASN A 114 12.23 0.45 -6.69
N ALA A 115 12.38 -0.86 -6.43
CA ALA A 115 11.30 -1.84 -6.51
C ALA A 115 10.07 -1.48 -5.66
N LEU A 116 10.28 -0.92 -4.46
CA LEU A 116 9.19 -0.50 -3.59
C LEU A 116 8.50 0.75 -4.13
N VAL A 117 9.24 1.71 -4.67
CA VAL A 117 8.64 2.90 -5.30
C VAL A 117 7.77 2.51 -6.48
N ILE A 118 8.23 1.57 -7.32
CA ILE A 118 7.48 1.06 -8.48
C ILE A 118 6.14 0.45 -8.03
N VAL A 119 6.18 -0.43 -7.02
CA VAL A 119 4.99 -1.11 -6.54
C VAL A 119 4.04 -0.15 -5.82
N ARG A 120 4.55 0.67 -4.89
CA ARG A 120 3.75 1.66 -4.15
C ARG A 120 3.07 2.69 -5.05
N ALA A 121 3.71 3.07 -6.15
CA ALA A 121 3.15 4.01 -7.13
C ALA A 121 2.11 3.37 -8.06
N GLY A 122 2.04 2.04 -8.12
CA GLY A 122 1.10 1.32 -8.97
C GLY A 122 1.61 1.02 -10.39
N GLY A 123 2.93 1.03 -10.60
CA GLY A 123 3.54 0.67 -11.89
C GLY A 123 4.76 1.52 -12.24
N VAL A 124 5.53 1.08 -13.24
CA VAL A 124 6.75 1.77 -13.69
C VAL A 124 6.44 3.15 -14.27
N ALA A 125 5.34 3.28 -15.02
CA ALA A 125 4.95 4.56 -15.62
C ALA A 125 4.51 5.56 -14.55
N GLU A 126 3.73 5.10 -13.57
CA GLU A 126 3.23 5.86 -12.43
C GLU A 126 4.37 6.29 -11.52
N ALA A 127 5.32 5.40 -11.25
CA ALA A 127 6.53 5.71 -10.49
C ALA A 127 7.36 6.79 -11.16
N ASN A 128 7.59 6.67 -12.47
CA ASN A 128 8.31 7.70 -13.23
C ASN A 128 7.58 9.03 -13.22
N HIS A 129 6.25 9.04 -13.40
CA HIS A 129 5.46 10.26 -13.32
C HIS A 129 5.54 10.91 -11.93
N PHE A 130 5.51 10.09 -10.87
CA PHE A 130 5.70 10.57 -9.50
C PHE A 130 7.09 11.17 -9.30
N VAL A 131 8.14 10.49 -9.78
CA VAL A 131 9.53 10.98 -9.71
C VAL A 131 9.71 12.29 -10.49
N ASP A 132 9.17 12.39 -11.70
CA ASP A 132 9.22 13.61 -12.52
C ASP A 132 8.60 14.81 -11.79
N LYS A 133 7.51 14.57 -11.04
CA LYS A 133 6.84 15.62 -10.27
C LYS A 133 7.67 16.08 -9.07
N ILE A 134 8.27 15.16 -8.31
CA ILE A 134 9.08 15.54 -7.15
C ILE A 134 10.44 16.12 -7.55
N ALA A 135 11.00 15.73 -8.70
CA ALA A 135 12.26 16.25 -9.24
C ALA A 135 12.21 17.74 -9.57
N GLN A 136 11.01 18.29 -9.81
CA GLN A 136 10.81 19.73 -10.04
C GLN A 136 11.13 20.58 -8.80
N GLN A 137 11.12 19.98 -7.61
CA GLN A 137 11.21 20.71 -6.34
C GLN A 137 12.32 20.18 -5.42
N TYR A 138 12.73 18.93 -5.57
CA TYR A 138 13.62 18.27 -4.63
C TYR A 138 14.71 17.48 -5.35
N THR A 139 15.91 17.44 -4.75
CA THR A 139 17.02 16.59 -5.20
C THR A 139 17.05 15.26 -4.45
N LYS A 140 16.34 15.16 -3.32
CA LYS A 140 16.21 13.96 -2.50
C LYS A 140 14.78 13.78 -2.00
N TYR A 141 14.35 12.54 -1.82
CA TYR A 141 13.02 12.21 -1.32
C TYR A 141 13.04 10.94 -0.45
N GLY A 142 12.14 10.88 0.52
CA GLY A 142 12.00 9.77 1.45
C GLY A 142 11.36 8.55 0.79
N ASN A 143 11.98 7.40 0.98
CA ASN A 143 11.39 6.09 0.74
C ASN A 143 11.78 5.19 1.91
N TRP A 144 10.86 4.88 2.81
CA TRP A 144 11.16 4.18 4.06
C TRP A 144 10.43 2.84 4.15
N HIS A 145 11.11 1.84 4.71
CA HIS A 145 10.56 0.54 5.08
C HIS A 145 11.30 -0.07 6.27
N THR A 146 10.68 -1.04 6.95
CA THR A 146 11.20 -1.70 8.16
C THR A 146 11.74 -3.11 7.92
N PHE A 147 11.84 -3.57 6.66
CA PHE A 147 12.23 -4.95 6.31
C PHE A 147 13.56 -5.46 6.91
N ASN A 148 14.46 -4.58 7.36
CA ASN A 148 15.68 -4.97 8.08
C ASN A 148 15.49 -5.19 9.59
N ASP A 149 14.41 -4.67 10.16
CA ASP A 149 14.12 -4.70 11.59
C ASP A 149 13.02 -5.69 11.97
N ILE A 150 12.25 -6.17 10.98
CA ILE A 150 11.14 -7.12 11.19
C ILE A 150 11.61 -8.58 11.14
N ASN A 151 10.87 -9.44 11.84
CA ASN A 151 11.06 -10.89 11.73
C ASN A 151 10.21 -11.45 10.57
N ALA A 152 10.83 -11.66 9.40
CA ALA A 152 10.20 -12.28 8.23
C ALA A 152 9.77 -13.76 8.42
N GLY A 153 10.07 -14.35 9.59
CA GLY A 153 9.51 -15.63 10.01
C GLY A 153 8.09 -15.53 10.57
N LYS A 154 7.58 -14.32 10.84
CA LYS A 154 6.22 -14.07 11.31
C LYS A 154 5.46 -13.25 10.28
N THR A 155 4.21 -13.64 10.03
CA THR A 155 3.30 -12.92 9.15
C THR A 155 2.79 -11.64 9.83
N HIS A 156 2.93 -10.52 9.14
CA HIS A 156 2.47 -9.21 9.62
C HIS A 156 2.22 -8.26 8.46
N GLY A 157 1.44 -7.21 8.71
CA GLY A 157 1.17 -6.17 7.73
C GLY A 157 1.19 -4.76 8.33
N GLY A 158 1.41 -3.77 7.46
CA GLY A 158 1.35 -2.35 7.77
C GLY A 158 0.65 -1.56 6.68
N LEU A 159 -0.06 -0.49 7.04
CA LEU A 159 -0.60 0.45 6.06
C LEU A 159 0.51 1.35 5.51
N LEU A 160 0.33 1.80 4.28
CA LEU A 160 1.23 2.76 3.65
C LEU A 160 0.82 4.22 3.87
N PHE A 161 1.83 5.07 4.00
CA PHE A 161 1.69 6.49 4.27
C PHE A 161 2.48 7.33 3.27
N LEU A 162 1.92 8.50 2.95
CA LEU A 162 2.62 9.57 2.23
C LEU A 162 2.89 10.73 3.20
N GLY A 163 4.16 10.94 3.50
CA GLY A 163 4.68 11.95 4.40
C GLY A 163 4.27 13.38 4.03
N TYR A 164 4.20 14.26 5.04
CA TYR A 164 3.84 15.67 4.82
C TYR A 164 4.95 16.48 4.11
N ASN A 165 6.19 15.98 4.13
CA ASN A 165 7.34 16.62 3.50
C ASN A 165 8.17 15.60 2.71
N HIS A 166 9.09 16.11 1.90
CA HIS A 166 9.99 15.32 1.06
C HIS A 166 10.93 14.41 1.87
N TYR A 167 11.19 14.69 3.16
CA TYR A 167 12.01 13.83 4.00
C TYR A 167 11.27 12.53 4.37
N SER A 168 10.00 12.64 4.77
CA SER A 168 9.16 11.49 5.11
C SER A 168 8.71 10.73 3.86
N GLY A 169 8.36 11.41 2.77
CA GLY A 169 8.09 10.80 1.46
C GLY A 169 7.16 9.57 1.48
N LEU A 170 7.53 8.51 0.76
CA LEU A 170 6.81 7.22 0.77
C LEU A 170 7.20 6.43 2.02
N ASN A 171 6.23 6.07 2.84
CA ASN A 171 6.50 5.57 4.19
C ASN A 171 5.74 4.26 4.50
N GLY A 172 6.47 3.16 4.59
CA GLY A 172 6.01 1.86 5.15
C GLY A 172 6.52 1.61 6.57
N TYR A 173 6.93 2.67 7.28
CA TYR A 173 7.46 2.64 8.65
C TYR A 173 6.48 3.22 9.69
N ASP A 174 5.42 3.91 9.27
CA ASP A 174 4.49 4.57 10.20
C ASP A 174 3.60 3.56 10.97
N TYR A 175 3.28 3.94 12.23
CA TYR A 175 2.72 3.03 13.22
C TYR A 175 1.20 2.84 13.12
N LEU A 176 0.71 1.59 13.11
CA LEU A 176 -0.74 1.27 13.08
C LEU A 176 -1.54 1.76 14.31
N GLY A 177 -0.87 2.25 15.36
CA GLY A 177 -1.48 2.74 16.60
C GLY A 177 -1.23 4.22 16.93
N ASN A 178 -0.61 5.00 16.04
CA ASN A 178 -0.29 6.41 16.32
C ASN A 178 -0.63 7.30 15.12
N ARG A 179 -1.50 8.29 15.35
CA ARG A 179 -1.99 9.28 14.36
C ARG A 179 -2.35 8.65 12.99
N GLY A 180 -3.49 7.96 12.88
CA GLY A 180 -4.11 7.76 11.57
C GLY A 180 -4.52 9.12 10.99
N CYS A 181 -4.08 9.47 9.78
CA CYS A 181 -4.47 10.73 9.13
C CYS A 181 -5.19 10.46 7.82
N LEU A 182 -6.45 10.89 7.76
CA LEU A 182 -7.26 11.16 6.58
C LEU A 182 -7.11 10.15 5.41
N LEU A 183 -7.95 9.11 5.40
CA LEU A 183 -8.24 8.40 4.16
C LEU A 183 -8.94 9.38 3.21
N VAL A 184 -8.40 9.57 2.00
CA VAL A 184 -9.03 10.43 0.99
C VAL A 184 -10.11 9.61 0.27
N GLY A 185 -11.36 9.77 0.70
CA GLY A 185 -12.51 9.18 0.03
C GLY A 185 -12.88 9.96 -1.24
N VAL A 186 -12.82 9.31 -2.41
CA VAL A 186 -13.35 9.87 -3.66
C VAL A 186 -14.75 9.30 -3.88
N ALA A 187 -15.77 10.15 -3.88
CA ALA A 187 -17.14 9.72 -4.17
C ALA A 187 -17.22 9.10 -5.58
N PRO A 188 -17.98 8.00 -5.77
CA PRO A 188 -18.26 7.48 -7.11
C PRO A 188 -18.86 8.58 -7.98
N LYS A 189 -18.49 8.63 -9.26
CA LYS A 189 -18.92 9.69 -10.20
C LYS A 189 -20.45 9.86 -10.21
N GLU A 190 -21.18 8.74 -10.13
CA GLU A 190 -22.64 8.68 -10.03
C GLU A 190 -23.24 9.38 -8.80
N HIS A 191 -22.50 9.47 -7.69
CA HIS A 191 -22.93 10.20 -6.48
C HIS A 191 -22.68 11.70 -6.61
N VAL A 192 -21.64 12.09 -7.37
CA VAL A 192 -21.36 13.50 -7.68
C VAL A 192 -22.39 14.03 -8.67
N GLU A 193 -22.74 13.24 -9.68
CA GLU A 193 -23.76 13.57 -10.69
C GLU A 193 -25.15 13.65 -10.04
N ARG A 194 -25.56 12.68 -9.21
CA ARG A 194 -26.82 12.76 -8.45
C ARG A 194 -26.93 13.98 -7.54
N ARG A 195 -25.83 14.42 -6.92
CA ARG A 195 -25.81 15.65 -6.12
C ARG A 195 -25.92 16.91 -6.97
N ALA A 196 -25.30 16.93 -8.15
CA ALA A 196 -25.43 18.02 -9.09
C ALA A 196 -26.86 18.15 -9.62
N ASP A 197 -27.50 17.02 -9.96
CA ASP A 197 -28.88 16.98 -10.43
C ASP A 197 -29.88 17.39 -9.34
N ALA A 198 -29.69 16.90 -8.11
CA ALA A 198 -30.52 17.28 -6.97
C ALA A 198 -30.39 18.78 -6.63
N LYS A 199 -29.18 19.35 -6.74
CA LYS A 199 -28.94 20.79 -6.55
C LYS A 199 -29.65 21.61 -7.64
N LYS A 200 -29.55 21.17 -8.89
CA LYS A 200 -30.20 21.83 -10.04
C LYS A 200 -31.73 21.77 -9.96
N ALA A 201 -32.28 20.68 -9.44
CA ALA A 201 -33.71 20.54 -9.20
C ALA A 201 -34.21 21.48 -8.08
N LEU A 202 -33.44 21.61 -6.99
CA LEU A 202 -33.76 22.56 -5.91
C LEU A 202 -33.68 24.03 -6.35
N GLU A 203 -32.72 24.38 -7.20
CA GLU A 203 -32.58 25.73 -7.78
C GLU A 203 -33.68 26.07 -8.79
N SER A 204 -34.40 25.07 -9.33
CA SER A 204 -35.55 25.28 -10.23
C SER A 204 -36.89 25.44 -9.53
N ILE A 205 -36.92 25.31 -8.19
CA ILE A 205 -38.12 25.43 -7.35
C ILE A 205 -38.20 26.83 -6.70
N VAL A 206 -37.16 27.67 -6.83
CA VAL A 206 -37.11 29.07 -6.38
C VAL A 206 -37.23 30.00 -7.57
#